data_AF-A0A2G4FN25-F1
#
_entry.id   AF-A0A2G4FN25-F1
#
_cell.length_a   1.000
_cell.length_b   1.000
_cell.length_c   1.000
_cell.angle_alpha   90.00
_cell.angle_beta   90.00
_cell.angle_gamma   90.00
#
_symmetry.space_group_name_H-M   'P 1'
#
loop_
_entity.id
_entity.type
_entity.pdbx_description
1 polymer ?
#
loop_
_entity_poly.entity_id
_entity_poly.type
_entity_poly.pdbx_seq_one_letter_code
_entity_poly.pdbx_strand_id
1 'polypeptide(L)'
;DGKGCESAVAIAAILKSTQLRPAPWKTDVAKKAIIARWNAWKNQKEIAPYPWRILALHEAFKISSEKPYAELAFELTDKLATMQYDQIDPRKPAWYGGMKTLSAQGVELMPGVMSCVLAESFAVACLTAQLSADSARHDKYMQRLAQALQFSQTIQYTESNAIHFAEWFRPRVLGGFHNSPQDGDLRLDYTSHCVAAYALYLQVCAIGS
;
A
#
# COMPACT_ATOMS: atom_id res chain seq x y z
N ASP A 1 -5.81 -16.61 -8.31
CA ASP A 1 -6.89 -16.13 -9.20
C ASP A 1 -7.09 -14.62 -9.13
N GLY A 2 -6.73 -13.89 -10.18
CA GLY A 2 -6.73 -12.40 -10.22
C GLY A 2 -8.08 -11.69 -10.00
N LYS A 3 -9.20 -12.43 -10.03
CA LYS A 3 -10.57 -11.90 -9.88
C LYS A 3 -10.83 -11.19 -8.53
N GLY A 4 -10.06 -11.55 -7.49
CA GLY A 4 -10.21 -10.99 -6.15
C GLY A 4 -9.62 -9.59 -5.96
N CYS A 5 -8.68 -9.19 -6.83
CA CYS A 5 -8.02 -7.88 -6.81
C CYS A 5 -8.85 -6.84 -7.60
N GLU A 6 -9.25 -7.19 -8.82
CA GLU A 6 -10.02 -6.34 -9.73
C GLU A 6 -11.32 -5.82 -9.09
N SER A 7 -12.01 -6.67 -8.34
CA SER A 7 -13.25 -6.25 -7.66
C SER A 7 -13.03 -5.25 -6.53
N ALA A 8 -11.92 -5.33 -5.79
CA ALA A 8 -11.61 -4.37 -4.73
C ALA A 8 -11.24 -2.99 -5.30
N VAL A 9 -10.47 -2.97 -6.40
CA VAL A 9 -10.15 -1.75 -7.16
C VAL A 9 -11.43 -1.06 -7.62
N ALA A 10 -12.35 -1.82 -8.24
CA ALA A 10 -13.62 -1.26 -8.73
C ALA A 10 -14.47 -0.69 -7.59
N ILE A 11 -14.57 -1.38 -6.45
CA ILE A 11 -15.30 -0.90 -5.27
C ILE A 11 -14.68 0.40 -4.75
N ALA A 12 -13.35 0.44 -4.57
CA ALA A 12 -12.64 1.62 -4.10
C ALA A 12 -12.83 2.82 -5.06
N ALA A 13 -12.74 2.59 -6.37
CA ALA A 13 -12.93 3.62 -7.38
C ALA A 13 -14.37 4.18 -7.37
N ILE A 14 -15.38 3.32 -7.27
CA ILE A 14 -16.79 3.73 -7.17
C ILE A 14 -16.98 4.60 -5.92
N LEU A 15 -16.49 4.16 -4.76
CA LEU A 15 -16.64 4.89 -3.49
C LEU A 15 -15.90 6.24 -3.51
N LYS A 16 -14.65 6.29 -4.00
CA LYS A 16 -13.93 7.56 -4.22
C LYS A 16 -14.70 8.50 -5.15
N SER A 17 -15.25 7.97 -6.25
CA SER A 17 -16.02 8.79 -7.19
C SER A 17 -17.30 9.39 -6.57
N THR A 18 -17.83 8.80 -5.50
CA THR A 18 -18.99 9.33 -4.76
C THR A 18 -18.65 10.66 -4.09
N GLN A 19 -17.40 10.88 -3.68
CA GLN A 19 -16.95 12.15 -3.08
C GLN A 19 -17.02 13.32 -4.08
N LEU A 20 -16.78 13.04 -5.37
CA LEU A 20 -16.83 14.05 -6.44
C LEU A 20 -18.21 14.16 -7.09
N ARG A 21 -18.90 13.03 -7.26
CA ARG A 21 -20.21 12.93 -7.91
C ARG A 21 -21.09 11.95 -7.12
N PRO A 22 -21.77 12.42 -6.07
CA PRO A 22 -22.61 11.57 -5.24
C PRO A 22 -23.76 10.95 -6.06
N ALA A 23 -24.00 9.66 -5.87
CA ALA A 23 -25.18 8.99 -6.40
C ALA A 23 -25.53 7.77 -5.51
N PRO A 24 -26.79 7.60 -5.07
CA PRO A 24 -27.16 6.53 -4.13
C PRO A 24 -26.78 5.12 -4.60
N TRP A 25 -26.89 4.86 -5.91
CA TRP A 25 -26.56 3.56 -6.47
C TRP A 25 -25.09 3.16 -6.24
N LYS A 26 -24.17 4.13 -6.11
CA LYS A 26 -22.73 3.85 -5.92
C LYS A 26 -22.47 3.22 -4.56
N THR A 27 -23.02 3.81 -3.51
CA THR A 27 -22.89 3.31 -2.15
C THR A 27 -23.62 1.98 -1.98
N ASP A 28 -24.79 1.84 -2.60
CA ASP A 28 -25.57 0.60 -2.54
C ASP A 28 -24.86 -0.58 -3.22
N VAL A 29 -24.32 -0.36 -4.43
CA VAL A 29 -23.58 -1.39 -5.16
C VAL A 29 -22.29 -1.75 -4.43
N ALA A 30 -21.55 -0.76 -3.93
CA ALA A 30 -20.32 -1.00 -3.17
C ALA A 30 -20.60 -1.80 -1.88
N LYS A 31 -21.63 -1.43 -1.11
CA LYS A 31 -22.04 -2.15 0.10
C LYS A 31 -22.38 -3.61 -0.20
N LYS A 32 -23.23 -3.86 -1.20
CA LYS A 32 -23.58 -5.23 -1.64
C LYS A 32 -22.33 -6.02 -2.07
N ALA A 33 -21.43 -5.39 -2.83
CA ALA A 33 -20.23 -6.03 -3.34
C ALA A 33 -19.23 -6.40 -2.23
N ILE A 34 -19.07 -5.55 -1.21
CA ILE A 34 -18.24 -5.81 -0.02
C ILE A 34 -18.85 -6.96 0.79
N ILE A 35 -20.15 -6.91 1.08
CA ILE A 35 -20.85 -7.96 1.85
C ILE A 35 -20.69 -9.33 1.18
N ALA A 36 -20.90 -9.40 -0.14
CA ALA A 36 -20.75 -10.65 -0.90
C ALA A 36 -19.32 -11.23 -0.85
N ARG A 37 -18.31 -10.42 -0.51
CA ARG A 37 -16.90 -10.80 -0.46
C ARG A 37 -16.33 -10.88 0.94
N TRP A 38 -17.11 -10.53 1.96
CA TRP A 38 -16.63 -10.34 3.33
C TRP A 38 -15.80 -11.52 3.85
N ASN A 39 -16.39 -12.72 3.80
CA ASN A 39 -15.74 -13.94 4.28
C ASN A 39 -14.52 -14.32 3.44
N ALA A 40 -14.58 -14.09 2.12
CA ALA A 40 -13.45 -14.35 1.24
C ALA A 40 -12.28 -13.41 1.55
N TRP A 41 -12.55 -12.13 1.81
CA TRP A 41 -11.51 -11.15 2.18
C TRP A 41 -10.91 -11.47 3.55
N LYS A 42 -11.74 -11.80 4.54
CA LYS A 42 -11.29 -12.15 5.90
C LYS A 42 -10.36 -13.37 5.92
N ASN A 43 -10.67 -14.38 5.12
CA ASN A 43 -9.95 -15.67 5.14
C ASN A 43 -8.82 -15.77 4.09
N GLN A 44 -8.51 -14.68 3.37
CA GLN A 44 -7.53 -14.76 2.29
C GLN A 44 -6.08 -14.84 2.76
N LYS A 45 -5.33 -15.75 2.15
CA LYS A 45 -3.90 -15.97 2.38
C LYS A 45 -2.99 -15.16 1.45
N GLU A 46 -3.46 -14.81 0.25
CA GLU A 46 -2.69 -14.05 -0.74
C GLU A 46 -2.69 -12.55 -0.41
N ILE A 47 -1.54 -11.90 -0.64
CA ILE A 47 -1.27 -10.54 -0.14
C ILE A 47 -1.46 -9.46 -1.20
N ALA A 48 -1.21 -9.82 -2.47
CA ALA A 48 -1.37 -8.91 -3.61
C ALA A 48 -2.67 -8.08 -3.62
N PRO A 49 -3.84 -8.58 -3.17
CA PRO A 49 -5.07 -7.80 -3.19
C PRO A 49 -5.31 -6.94 -1.94
N TYR A 50 -4.43 -6.94 -0.93
CA TYR A 50 -4.66 -6.21 0.34
C TYR A 50 -4.77 -4.68 0.17
N PRO A 51 -3.93 -3.98 -0.59
CA PRO A 51 -4.00 -2.52 -0.72
C PRO A 51 -5.36 -2.01 -1.18
N TRP A 52 -5.89 -2.61 -2.23
CA TRP A 52 -7.16 -2.19 -2.81
C TRP A 52 -8.36 -2.51 -1.91
N ARG A 53 -8.26 -3.54 -1.08
CA ARG A 53 -9.31 -3.90 -0.11
C ARG A 53 -9.30 -2.99 1.09
N ILE A 54 -8.12 -2.72 1.64
CA ILE A 54 -7.95 -1.77 2.74
C ILE A 54 -8.45 -0.40 2.28
N LEU A 55 -8.15 0.01 1.05
CA LEU A 55 -8.72 1.21 0.45
C LEU A 55 -10.24 1.15 0.31
N ALA A 56 -10.80 0.08 -0.25
CA ALA A 56 -12.25 -0.06 -0.37
C ALA A 56 -12.98 0.01 0.98
N LEU A 57 -12.42 -0.62 2.01
CA LEU A 57 -12.95 -0.62 3.37
C LEU A 57 -12.81 0.75 4.04
N HIS A 58 -11.68 1.43 3.86
CA HIS A 58 -11.50 2.81 4.30
C HIS A 58 -12.54 3.73 3.69
N GLU A 59 -12.73 3.70 2.37
CA GLU A 59 -13.69 4.56 1.69
C GLU A 59 -15.13 4.23 2.12
N ALA A 60 -15.45 2.95 2.34
CA ALA A 60 -16.75 2.54 2.86
C ALA A 60 -16.97 3.06 4.29
N PHE A 61 -15.98 2.92 5.16
CA PHE A 61 -16.02 3.44 6.52
C PHE A 61 -16.15 4.96 6.55
N LYS A 62 -15.36 5.69 5.75
CA LYS A 62 -15.40 7.15 5.64
C LYS A 62 -16.79 7.65 5.25
N ILE A 63 -17.49 6.92 4.37
CA ILE A 63 -18.83 7.31 3.90
C ILE A 63 -19.92 6.93 4.91
N SER A 64 -19.89 5.73 5.48
CA SER A 64 -21.00 5.22 6.30
C SER A 64 -20.79 5.28 7.80
N SER A 65 -19.55 5.47 8.26
CA SER A 65 -19.12 5.32 9.65
C SER A 65 -19.44 3.94 10.26
N GLU A 66 -19.72 2.92 9.44
CA GLU A 66 -20.00 1.56 9.92
C GLU A 66 -18.70 0.89 10.39
N LYS A 67 -18.56 0.73 11.72
CA LYS A 67 -17.37 0.17 12.38
C LYS A 67 -16.80 -1.13 11.78
N PRO A 68 -17.63 -2.10 11.33
CA PRO A 68 -17.08 -3.33 10.75
C PRO A 68 -16.10 -3.09 9.61
N TYR A 69 -16.30 -2.06 8.78
CA TYR A 69 -15.38 -1.75 7.68
C TYR A 69 -13.99 -1.37 8.19
N ALA A 70 -13.91 -0.51 9.21
CA ALA A 70 -12.65 -0.14 9.84
C ALA A 70 -11.99 -1.35 10.51
N GLU A 71 -12.75 -2.16 11.25
CA GLU A 71 -12.25 -3.35 11.93
C GLU A 71 -11.63 -4.35 10.95
N LEU A 72 -12.29 -4.62 9.82
CA LEU A 72 -11.73 -5.50 8.80
C LEU A 72 -10.51 -4.86 8.11
N ALA A 73 -10.50 -3.54 7.88
CA ALA A 73 -9.32 -2.86 7.35
C ALA A 73 -8.11 -3.02 8.28
N PHE A 74 -8.31 -2.88 9.60
CA PHE A 74 -7.27 -3.11 10.60
C PHE A 74 -6.84 -4.57 10.65
N GLU A 75 -7.77 -5.54 10.60
CA GLU A 75 -7.42 -6.96 10.57
C GLU A 75 -6.53 -7.31 9.37
N LEU A 76 -6.85 -6.79 8.19
CA LEU A 76 -6.04 -6.99 6.98
C LEU A 76 -4.68 -6.29 7.07
N THR A 77 -4.65 -5.07 7.63
CA THR A 77 -3.41 -4.30 7.82
C THR A 77 -2.49 -4.97 8.86
N ASP A 78 -3.05 -5.53 9.93
CA ASP A 78 -2.29 -6.27 10.94
C ASP A 78 -1.66 -7.54 10.34
N LYS A 79 -2.39 -8.28 9.50
CA LYS A 79 -1.84 -9.42 8.75
C LYS A 79 -0.70 -8.95 7.83
N LEU A 80 -0.90 -7.85 7.11
CA LEU A 80 0.12 -7.27 6.25
C LEU A 80 1.39 -6.90 7.03
N ALA A 81 1.26 -6.29 8.20
CA ALA A 81 2.39 -5.86 9.03
C ALA A 81 3.31 -7.03 9.43
N THR A 82 2.78 -8.25 9.59
CA THR A 82 3.59 -9.44 9.92
C THR A 82 4.60 -9.83 8.83
N MET A 83 4.43 -9.29 7.62
CA MET A 83 5.28 -9.58 6.49
C MET A 83 6.40 -8.57 6.25
N GLN A 84 6.38 -7.45 6.95
CA GLN A 84 7.44 -6.45 6.81
C GLN A 84 8.73 -6.98 7.46
N TYR A 85 9.88 -6.69 6.86
CA TYR A 85 11.16 -6.87 7.55
C TYR A 85 11.33 -5.75 8.57
N ASP A 86 10.98 -6.05 9.82
CA ASP A 86 10.99 -5.07 10.91
C ASP A 86 12.17 -5.16 11.86
N GLN A 87 13.05 -6.13 11.62
CA GLN A 87 14.34 -6.27 12.26
C GLN A 87 15.43 -6.24 11.19
N ILE A 88 16.56 -5.62 11.53
CA ILE A 88 17.73 -5.60 10.65
C ILE A 88 18.37 -6.98 10.71
N ASP A 89 18.32 -7.72 9.60
CA ASP A 89 19.12 -8.92 9.40
C ASP A 89 20.52 -8.51 8.90
N PRO A 90 21.60 -8.80 9.63
CA PRO A 90 22.96 -8.47 9.19
C PRO A 90 23.35 -9.09 7.84
N ARG A 91 22.69 -10.17 7.42
CA ARG A 91 22.92 -10.82 6.11
C ARG A 91 22.17 -10.13 4.98
N LYS A 92 21.12 -9.36 5.31
CA LYS A 92 20.22 -8.72 4.34
C LYS A 92 19.83 -7.30 4.80
N PRO A 93 20.79 -6.42 5.12
CA PRO A 93 20.49 -5.12 5.72
C PRO A 93 19.62 -4.23 4.80
N ALA A 94 19.80 -4.35 3.49
CA ALA A 94 19.01 -3.62 2.49
C ALA A 94 17.54 -4.04 2.42
N TRP A 95 17.12 -5.12 3.10
CA TRP A 95 15.74 -5.59 3.08
C TRP A 95 14.88 -4.94 4.16
N TYR A 96 15.50 -4.28 5.14
CA TYR A 96 14.80 -3.62 6.24
C TYR A 96 13.74 -2.64 5.73
N GLY A 97 12.54 -2.73 6.30
CA GLY A 97 11.37 -1.94 5.89
C GLY A 97 10.67 -2.44 4.63
N GLY A 98 11.32 -3.26 3.82
CA GLY A 98 10.73 -3.93 2.66
C GLY A 98 9.72 -5.02 3.06
N MET A 99 9.00 -5.54 2.08
CA MET A 99 7.95 -6.55 2.29
C MET A 99 8.37 -7.92 1.78
N LYS A 100 8.15 -8.95 2.61
CA LYS A 100 8.33 -10.35 2.22
C LYS A 100 7.41 -10.67 1.04
N THR A 101 7.98 -11.19 -0.03
CA THR A 101 7.21 -11.78 -1.12
C THR A 101 7.80 -13.14 -1.45
N LEU A 102 6.96 -14.03 -2.00
CA LEU A 102 7.37 -15.37 -2.39
C LEU A 102 7.25 -15.51 -3.90
N SER A 103 8.17 -16.26 -4.50
CA SER A 103 8.04 -16.73 -5.88
C SER A 103 6.89 -17.73 -6.00
N ALA A 104 6.54 -18.12 -7.23
CA ALA A 104 5.57 -19.18 -7.48
C ALA A 104 5.97 -20.52 -6.84
N GLN A 105 7.26 -20.73 -6.59
CA GLN A 105 7.82 -21.92 -5.94
C GLN A 105 7.94 -21.76 -4.42
N GLY A 106 7.44 -20.67 -3.84
CA GLY A 106 7.51 -20.41 -2.40
C GLY A 106 8.88 -19.93 -1.90
N VAL A 107 9.76 -19.49 -2.79
CA VAL A 107 11.08 -18.97 -2.42
C VAL A 107 10.97 -17.50 -2.05
N GLU A 108 11.54 -17.11 -0.92
CA GLU A 108 11.62 -15.72 -0.48
C GLU A 108 12.38 -14.87 -1.51
N LEU A 109 11.70 -13.86 -2.05
CA LEU A 109 12.27 -12.91 -3.00
C LEU A 109 12.79 -11.68 -2.25
N MET A 110 13.82 -11.07 -2.83
CA MET A 110 14.29 -9.77 -2.36
C MET A 110 13.14 -8.75 -2.45
N PRO A 111 12.94 -7.93 -1.41
CA PRO A 111 11.96 -6.85 -1.45
C PRO A 111 12.18 -5.93 -2.64
N GLY A 112 11.07 -5.44 -3.17
CA GLY A 112 11.07 -4.55 -4.29
C GLY A 112 9.92 -3.57 -4.22
N VAL A 113 9.50 -3.07 -5.38
CA VAL A 113 8.47 -2.05 -5.52
C VAL A 113 7.12 -2.43 -4.94
N MET A 114 6.82 -3.73 -4.80
CA MET A 114 5.65 -4.20 -4.07
C MET A 114 5.59 -3.65 -2.63
N SER A 115 6.73 -3.33 -2.03
CA SER A 115 6.80 -2.65 -0.73
C SER A 115 6.15 -1.26 -0.77
N CYS A 116 6.26 -0.52 -1.88
CA CYS A 116 5.58 0.76 -2.07
C CYS A 116 4.05 0.58 -2.16
N VAL A 117 3.58 -0.41 -2.93
CA VAL A 117 2.14 -0.71 -3.06
C VAL A 117 1.55 -1.07 -1.69
N LEU A 118 2.28 -1.84 -0.90
CA LEU A 118 1.87 -2.23 0.44
C LEU A 118 1.99 -1.06 1.44
N ALA A 119 2.92 -0.12 1.24
CA ALA A 119 3.02 1.12 2.02
C ALA A 119 1.76 1.98 1.90
N GLU A 120 1.13 2.04 0.71
CA GLU A 120 -0.18 2.70 0.55
C GLU A 120 -1.22 2.15 1.52
N SER A 121 -1.18 0.84 1.81
CA SER A 121 -2.09 0.19 2.76
C SER A 121 -1.90 0.70 4.18
N PHE A 122 -0.64 0.85 4.63
CA PHE A 122 -0.35 1.40 5.96
C PHE A 122 -0.81 2.85 6.05
N ALA A 123 -0.60 3.67 5.02
CA ALA A 123 -1.07 5.05 5.00
C ALA A 123 -2.60 5.14 5.07
N VAL A 124 -3.31 4.35 4.28
CA VAL A 124 -4.78 4.26 4.34
C VAL A 124 -5.27 3.76 5.71
N ALA A 125 -4.56 2.83 6.34
CA ALA A 125 -4.88 2.37 7.67
C ALA A 125 -4.65 3.46 8.73
N CYS A 126 -3.61 4.30 8.60
CA CYS A 126 -3.42 5.49 9.44
C CYS A 126 -4.62 6.44 9.31
N LEU A 127 -5.05 6.75 8.09
CA LEU A 127 -6.22 7.61 7.85
C LEU A 127 -7.49 7.00 8.45
N THR A 128 -7.65 5.68 8.36
CA THR A 128 -8.78 4.96 8.97
C THR A 128 -8.74 5.06 10.49
N ALA A 129 -7.57 4.90 11.09
CA ALA A 129 -7.34 5.01 12.53
C ALA A 129 -7.61 6.43 13.04
N GLN A 130 -7.23 7.46 12.29
CA GLN A 130 -7.58 8.86 12.59
C GLN A 130 -9.10 9.06 12.59
N LEU A 131 -9.80 8.58 11.55
CA LEU A 131 -11.27 8.67 11.45
C LEU A 131 -11.99 7.91 12.58
N SER A 132 -11.41 6.81 13.08
CA SER A 132 -11.96 6.04 14.19
C SER A 132 -11.47 6.48 15.57
N ALA A 133 -10.65 7.53 15.66
CA ALA A 133 -9.99 7.99 16.88
C ALA A 133 -9.18 6.89 17.63
N ASP A 134 -8.49 6.02 16.88
CA ASP A 134 -7.65 4.94 17.40
C ASP A 134 -6.16 5.29 17.28
N SER A 135 -5.64 6.03 18.27
CA SER A 135 -4.25 6.49 18.27
C SER A 135 -3.23 5.35 18.32
N ALA A 136 -3.53 4.27 19.04
CA ALA A 136 -2.63 3.12 19.16
C ALA A 136 -2.40 2.44 17.81
N ARG A 137 -3.46 2.24 17.02
CA ARG A 137 -3.35 1.72 15.66
C ARG A 137 -2.69 2.71 14.72
N HIS A 138 -3.02 4.00 14.84
CA HIS A 138 -2.37 5.05 14.05
C HIS A 138 -0.84 4.99 14.21
N ASP A 139 -0.34 5.03 15.44
CA ASP A 139 1.11 5.07 15.70
C ASP A 139 1.81 3.80 15.22
N LYS A 140 1.18 2.64 15.45
CA LYS A 140 1.66 1.36 14.93
C LYS A 140 1.79 1.38 13.40
N TYR A 141 0.76 1.80 12.68
CA TYR A 141 0.79 1.79 11.22
C TYR A 141 1.71 2.88 10.65
N MET A 142 1.84 4.01 11.34
CA MET A 142 2.75 5.09 10.96
C MET A 142 4.22 4.64 11.03
N GLN A 143 4.58 3.85 12.06
CA GLN A 143 5.91 3.25 12.13
C GLN A 143 6.18 2.31 10.95
N ARG A 144 5.22 1.45 10.60
CA ARG A 144 5.31 0.52 9.46
C ARG A 144 5.42 1.26 8.13
N LEU A 145 4.64 2.31 7.95
CA LEU A 145 4.69 3.20 6.80
C LEU A 145 6.06 3.87 6.67
N ALA A 146 6.58 4.46 7.74
CA ALA A 146 7.88 5.11 7.73
C ALA A 146 9.01 4.15 7.32
N GLN A 147 9.00 2.91 7.85
CA GLN A 147 9.95 1.87 7.47
C GLN A 147 9.84 1.51 5.98
N ALA A 148 8.63 1.36 5.45
CA ALA A 148 8.42 1.05 4.03
C ALA A 148 8.88 2.20 3.11
N LEU A 149 8.69 3.45 3.53
CA LEU A 149 9.16 4.62 2.80
C LEU A 149 10.68 4.82 2.89
N GLN A 150 11.31 4.39 3.98
CA GLN A 150 12.78 4.33 4.05
C GLN A 150 13.31 3.28 3.08
N PHE A 151 12.69 2.10 3.03
CA PHE A 151 13.03 1.08 2.05
C PHE A 151 12.89 1.60 0.61
N SER A 152 11.81 2.33 0.27
CA SER A 152 11.63 2.83 -1.10
C SER A 152 12.72 3.80 -1.55
N GLN A 153 13.39 4.50 -0.64
CA GLN A 153 14.55 5.34 -0.98
C GLN A 153 15.74 4.51 -1.47
N THR A 154 15.86 3.26 -1.00
CA THR A 154 16.96 2.36 -1.43
C THR A 154 16.80 1.85 -2.86
N ILE A 155 15.58 1.94 -3.42
CA ILE A 155 15.25 1.57 -4.79
C ILE A 155 14.93 2.78 -5.69
N GLN A 156 15.24 3.99 -5.21
CA GLN A 156 15.07 5.22 -5.97
C GLN A 156 16.36 5.55 -6.73
N TYR A 157 16.23 5.92 -8.00
CA TYR A 157 17.34 6.51 -8.73
C TYR A 157 17.64 7.92 -8.21
N THR A 158 18.88 8.11 -7.78
CA THR A 158 19.45 9.36 -7.30
C THR A 158 20.72 9.67 -8.09
N GLU A 159 21.24 10.88 -7.94
CA GLU A 159 22.50 11.28 -8.58
C GLU A 159 23.66 10.33 -8.22
N SER A 160 23.68 9.81 -6.99
CA SER A 160 24.77 8.96 -6.52
C SER A 160 24.74 7.55 -7.09
N ASN A 161 23.57 7.03 -7.47
CA ASN A 161 23.43 5.66 -8.00
C ASN A 161 23.13 5.61 -9.51
N ALA A 162 22.83 6.74 -10.16
CA ALA A 162 22.56 6.82 -11.60
C ALA A 162 23.81 7.10 -12.47
N ILE A 163 25.01 7.12 -11.89
CA ILE A 163 26.26 7.49 -12.61
C ILE A 163 26.58 6.59 -13.82
N HIS A 164 26.07 5.36 -13.82
CA HIS A 164 26.28 4.37 -14.87
C HIS A 164 25.45 4.65 -16.14
N PHE A 165 24.41 5.48 -16.05
CA PHE A 165 23.71 5.99 -17.24
C PHE A 165 24.53 7.05 -17.95
N ALA A 166 24.34 7.16 -19.26
CA ALA A 166 24.89 8.24 -20.06
C ALA A 166 24.41 9.60 -19.52
N GLU A 167 25.31 10.60 -19.49
CA GLU A 167 25.07 11.91 -18.88
C GLU A 167 23.77 12.56 -19.36
N TRP A 168 23.51 12.52 -20.68
CA TRP A 168 22.30 13.08 -21.27
C TRP A 168 21.00 12.34 -20.88
N PHE A 169 21.10 11.08 -20.44
CA PHE A 169 19.96 10.23 -20.08
C PHE A 169 19.66 10.26 -18.57
N ARG A 170 20.66 10.54 -17.71
CA ARG A 170 20.50 10.61 -16.25
C ARG A 170 19.28 11.44 -15.81
N PRO A 171 19.04 12.66 -16.33
CA PRO A 171 17.89 13.46 -15.90
C PRO A 171 16.52 12.81 -16.14
N ARG A 172 16.43 11.78 -17.00
CA ARG A 172 15.18 11.07 -17.30
C ARG A 172 14.85 9.94 -16.33
N VAL A 173 15.82 9.47 -15.56
CA VAL A 173 15.64 8.37 -14.60
C VAL A 173 15.63 8.84 -13.16
N LEU A 174 16.23 10.01 -12.87
CA LEU A 174 16.30 10.56 -11.52
C LEU A 174 14.91 10.72 -10.90
N GLY A 175 14.80 10.30 -9.64
CA GLY A 175 13.55 10.27 -8.88
C GLY A 175 12.64 9.06 -9.20
N GLY A 176 12.89 8.34 -10.30
CA GLY A 176 12.20 7.11 -10.64
C GLY A 176 12.57 5.97 -9.70
N PHE A 177 11.71 4.96 -9.61
CA PHE A 177 11.90 3.79 -8.75
C PHE A 177 12.09 2.53 -9.59
N HIS A 178 13.19 1.81 -9.35
CA HIS A 178 13.45 0.52 -9.98
C HIS A 178 12.84 -0.61 -9.15
N ASN A 179 12.66 -1.79 -9.77
CA ASN A 179 11.91 -2.87 -9.14
C ASN A 179 12.55 -3.34 -7.82
N SER A 180 13.87 -3.50 -7.77
CA SER A 180 14.59 -3.95 -6.56
C SER A 180 16.07 -3.58 -6.62
N PRO A 181 16.86 -3.72 -5.53
CA PRO A 181 18.30 -3.41 -5.55
C PRO A 181 19.14 -4.17 -6.59
N GLN A 182 18.63 -5.27 -7.16
CA GLN A 182 19.30 -6.09 -8.18
C GLN A 182 18.62 -6.02 -9.55
N ASP A 183 17.51 -5.28 -9.65
CA ASP A 183 16.71 -5.15 -10.85
C ASP A 183 16.47 -3.66 -11.11
N GLY A 184 17.19 -3.15 -12.12
CA GLY A 184 17.18 -1.76 -12.56
C GLY A 184 16.02 -1.41 -13.49
N ASP A 185 15.05 -2.30 -13.70
CA ASP A 185 13.91 -2.00 -14.57
C ASP A 185 13.09 -0.82 -14.02
N LEU A 186 13.00 0.22 -14.84
CA LEU A 186 12.20 1.41 -14.57
C LEU A 186 10.87 1.29 -15.30
N ARG A 187 9.77 1.34 -14.55
CA ARG A 187 8.42 1.34 -15.10
C ARG A 187 7.54 2.40 -14.47
N LEU A 188 6.54 2.83 -15.22
CA LEU A 188 5.62 3.88 -14.79
C LEU A 188 4.79 3.44 -13.58
N ASP A 189 4.31 2.19 -13.58
CA ASP A 189 3.55 1.61 -12.47
C ASP A 189 4.38 1.62 -11.17
N TYR A 190 5.66 1.27 -11.25
CA TYR A 190 6.56 1.26 -10.10
C TYR A 190 6.67 2.64 -9.45
N THR A 191 7.00 3.63 -10.28
CA THR A 191 7.13 5.01 -9.82
C THR A 191 5.80 5.54 -9.29
N SER A 192 4.68 5.21 -9.95
CA SER A 192 3.35 5.67 -9.53
C SER A 192 2.97 5.20 -8.14
N HIS A 193 3.26 3.94 -7.78
CA HIS A 193 2.95 3.38 -6.46
C HIS A 193 3.83 3.97 -5.35
N CYS A 194 5.13 4.14 -5.60
CA CYS A 194 6.01 4.79 -4.62
C CYS A 194 5.62 6.26 -4.40
N VAL A 195 5.34 7.01 -5.48
CA VAL A 195 4.86 8.40 -5.37
C VAL A 195 3.50 8.47 -4.66
N ALA A 196 2.58 7.55 -4.95
CA ALA A 196 1.28 7.48 -4.28
C ALA A 196 1.44 7.23 -2.77
N ALA A 197 2.34 6.34 -2.37
CA ALA A 197 2.64 6.08 -0.96
C ALA A 197 3.18 7.33 -0.24
N TYR A 198 4.11 8.07 -0.85
CA TYR A 198 4.58 9.35 -0.31
C TYR A 198 3.46 10.39 -0.23
N ALA A 199 2.63 10.51 -1.26
CA ALA A 199 1.51 11.44 -1.27
C ALA A 199 0.48 11.14 -0.16
N LEU A 200 0.15 9.86 0.05
CA LEU A 200 -0.72 9.42 1.15
C LEU A 200 -0.07 9.67 2.52
N TYR A 201 1.23 9.45 2.66
CA TYR A 201 1.97 9.79 3.89
C TYR A 201 1.85 11.28 4.23
N LEU A 202 2.02 12.16 3.24
CA LEU A 202 1.85 13.60 3.45
C LEU A 202 0.42 13.95 3.88
N GLN A 203 -0.60 13.25 3.36
CA GLN A 203 -1.99 13.42 3.82
C GLN A 203 -2.17 12.98 5.28
N VAL A 204 -1.59 11.84 5.67
CA VAL A 204 -1.61 11.36 7.07
C VAL A 204 -0.99 12.41 8.00
N CYS A 205 0.15 12.98 7.62
CA CYS A 205 0.82 14.02 8.40
C CYS A 205 0.02 15.33 8.48
N ALA A 206 -0.62 15.75 7.39
CA ALA A 206 -1.37 17.00 7.32
C ALA A 206 -2.66 16.98 8.16
N ILE A 207 -3.25 15.81 8.41
CA ILE A 207 -4.45 15.67 9.25
C ILE A 207 -4.09 15.67 10.75
N GLY A 208 -2.83 15.38 11.09
CA GLY A 208 -2.32 15.38 12.47
C GLY A 208 -1.78 16.73 12.96
N SER A 209 -1.76 17.77 12.11
CA SER A 209 -1.37 19.15 12.42
C SER A 209 -2.58 20.06 12.55
#